data_AF-A0A7C2RD95-F1
#
_entry.id   AF-A0A7C2RD95-F1
#
_cell.length_a   1.000
_cell.length_b   1.000
_cell.length_c   1.000
_cell.angle_alpha   90.00
_cell.angle_beta   90.00
_cell.angle_gamma   90.00
#
_symmetry.space_group_name_H-M   'P 1'
#
loop_
_entity.id
_entity.type
_entity.pdbx_description
1 polymer ?
#
loop_
_entity_poly.entity_id
_entity_poly.type
_entity_poly.pdbx_seq_one_letter_code
_entity_poly.pdbx_strand_id
1 'polypeptide(L)'
;MITVLLAASLHAEAAVQNQIIWQPTNGPYGGVVRAFLMTASGDILAAADLGNGVFRSSDNGDTWTSSGSSGASVLSLAVNSVEHLLAGYRGGLARSADNGVTWTFTS
;
A
#
# COMPACT_ATOMS: atom_id res chain seq x y z
N MET A 1 -14.05 -45.90 -52.28
CA MET A 1 -14.05 -44.53 -52.83
C MET A 1 -14.51 -43.59 -51.72
N ILE A 2 -13.58 -42.72 -51.29
CA ILE A 2 -13.70 -41.51 -50.44
C ILE A 2 -14.14 -41.67 -48.96
N THR A 3 -13.17 -41.28 -48.12
CA THR A 3 -13.04 -41.19 -46.66
C THR A 3 -13.79 -40.00 -46.05
N VAL A 4 -14.21 -40.08 -44.78
CA VAL A 4 -14.12 -38.95 -43.83
C VAL A 4 -13.73 -39.48 -42.44
N LEU A 5 -12.52 -39.15 -41.99
CA LEU A 5 -12.09 -39.27 -40.58
C LEU A 5 -12.39 -37.92 -39.92
N LEU A 6 -13.11 -37.91 -38.80
CA LEU A 6 -13.21 -36.74 -37.93
C LEU A 6 -12.49 -37.04 -36.62
N ALA A 7 -11.37 -36.34 -36.43
CA ALA A 7 -10.61 -36.25 -35.19
C ALA A 7 -11.07 -35.02 -34.40
N ALA A 8 -11.29 -35.16 -33.10
CA ALA A 8 -11.17 -34.10 -32.09
C ALA A 8 -11.18 -34.81 -30.71
N SER A 9 -10.01 -35.20 -30.23
CA SER A 9 -9.14 -34.44 -29.32
C SER A 9 -9.64 -34.48 -27.86
N LEU A 10 -8.90 -35.27 -27.08
CA LEU A 10 -8.92 -35.31 -25.63
C LEU A 10 -8.27 -34.02 -25.10
N HIS A 11 -9.03 -33.10 -24.52
CA HIS A 11 -8.49 -32.02 -23.67
C HIS A 11 -9.52 -31.81 -22.55
N ALA A 12 -9.39 -32.52 -21.44
CA ALA A 12 -8.66 -32.08 -20.24
C ALA A 12 -9.27 -30.82 -19.62
N GLU A 13 -9.82 -30.98 -18.41
CA GLU A 13 -10.39 -29.93 -17.56
C GLU A 13 -9.54 -28.65 -17.58
N ALA A 14 -10.13 -27.54 -18.00
CA ALA A 14 -9.56 -26.25 -17.70
C ALA A 14 -9.80 -25.96 -16.22
N ALA A 15 -8.85 -26.34 -15.36
CA ALA A 15 -8.71 -25.74 -14.05
C ALA A 15 -8.67 -24.22 -14.26
N VAL A 16 -9.65 -23.49 -13.75
CA VAL A 16 -9.60 -22.04 -13.70
C VAL A 16 -8.39 -21.70 -12.84
N GLN A 17 -7.29 -21.32 -13.49
CA GLN A 17 -6.11 -20.88 -12.79
C GLN A 17 -6.51 -19.62 -12.01
N ASN A 18 -6.43 -19.71 -10.68
CA ASN A 18 -6.60 -18.59 -9.78
C ASN A 18 -5.39 -17.65 -9.97
N GLN A 19 -5.37 -16.90 -11.07
CA GLN A 19 -4.28 -16.00 -11.40
C GLN A 19 -4.32 -14.82 -10.44
N ILE A 20 -3.16 -14.55 -9.82
CA ILE A 20 -2.94 -13.33 -9.07
C ILE A 20 -2.79 -12.20 -10.08
N ILE A 21 -3.83 -11.37 -10.20
CA ILE A 21 -3.82 -10.18 -11.05
C ILE A 21 -3.55 -8.98 -10.16
N TRP A 22 -2.44 -8.30 -10.41
CA TRP A 22 -2.13 -7.04 -9.75
C TRP A 22 -3.10 -5.96 -10.21
N GLN A 23 -3.74 -5.28 -9.25
CA GLN A 23 -4.58 -4.12 -9.51
C GLN A 23 -3.99 -2.88 -8.84
N PRO A 24 -4.11 -1.69 -9.46
CA PRO A 24 -3.70 -0.44 -8.82
C PRO A 24 -4.50 -0.19 -7.54
N THR A 25 -3.86 0.42 -6.56
CA THR A 25 -4.54 1.02 -5.40
C THR A 25 -5.15 2.36 -5.83
N ASN A 26 -6.34 2.71 -5.33
CA ASN A 26 -7.00 3.99 -5.64
C ASN A 26 -6.35 5.16 -4.86
N GLY A 27 -5.08 5.43 -5.13
CA GLY A 27 -4.24 6.37 -4.40
C GLY A 27 -2.97 5.71 -3.82
N PRO A 28 -2.27 6.40 -2.89
CA PRO A 28 -2.63 7.67 -2.26
C PRO A 28 -2.48 8.88 -3.19
N TYR A 29 -3.28 9.93 -2.96
CA TYR A 29 -3.34 11.14 -3.79
C TYR A 29 -2.24 12.19 -3.46
N GLY A 30 -1.21 11.79 -2.72
CA GLY A 30 -0.19 12.67 -2.16
C GLY A 30 1.00 12.98 -3.08
N GLY A 31 0.90 12.71 -4.39
CA GLY A 31 2.06 12.81 -5.27
C GLY A 31 2.94 11.57 -5.24
N VAL A 32 4.26 11.74 -5.21
CA VAL A 32 5.20 10.61 -5.30
C VAL A 32 5.27 9.90 -3.95
N VAL A 33 4.92 8.61 -3.95
CA VAL A 33 5.15 7.74 -2.79
C VAL A 33 6.64 7.46 -2.66
N ARG A 34 7.23 7.82 -1.52
CA ARG A 34 8.66 7.68 -1.22
C ARG A 34 8.99 6.40 -0.45
N ALA A 35 8.08 6.00 0.43
CA ALA A 35 8.19 4.81 1.26
C ALA A 35 6.79 4.34 1.64
N PHE A 36 6.67 3.05 1.97
CA PHE A 36 5.47 2.51 2.59
C PHE A 36 5.85 1.43 3.60
N LEU A 37 4.95 1.16 4.53
CA LEU A 37 5.05 0.03 5.46
C LEU A 37 3.66 -0.52 5.77
N MET A 38 3.65 -1.70 6.39
CA MET A 38 2.45 -2.32 6.93
C MET A 38 2.63 -2.53 8.43
N THR A 39 1.62 -2.18 9.22
CA THR A 39 1.56 -2.44 10.67
C THR A 39 1.17 -3.89 10.93
N ALA A 40 1.36 -4.37 12.16
CA ALA A 40 0.87 -5.69 12.55
C ALA A 40 -0.66 -5.82 12.48
N SER A 41 -1.40 -4.71 12.55
CA SER A 41 -2.86 -4.67 12.35
C SER A 41 -3.29 -4.81 10.89
N GLY A 42 -2.35 -4.77 9.93
CA GLY A 42 -2.63 -4.81 8.50
C GLY A 42 -2.90 -3.44 7.88
N ASP A 43 -2.74 -2.34 8.63
CA ASP A 43 -2.84 -1.00 8.06
C ASP A 43 -1.62 -0.72 7.20
N ILE A 44 -1.83 -0.08 6.04
CA ILE A 44 -0.76 0.37 5.16
C ILE A 44 -0.56 1.86 5.37
N LEU A 45 0.68 2.27 5.63
CA LEU A 45 1.07 3.67 5.62
C LEU A 45 1.99 3.96 4.44
N ALA A 46 1.72 5.05 3.74
CA ALA A 46 2.51 5.52 2.61
C ALA A 46 3.00 6.95 2.88
N ALA A 47 4.31 7.16 2.78
CA ALA A 47 4.92 8.48 2.81
C ALA A 47 4.91 9.10 1.41
N ALA A 48 4.47 10.34 1.32
CA ALA A 48 4.34 11.09 0.10
C ALA A 48 4.96 12.49 0.23
N ASP A 49 5.21 13.13 -0.91
CA ASP A 49 5.82 14.46 -0.93
C ASP A 49 4.81 15.62 -0.88
N LEU A 50 3.54 15.38 -1.25
CA LEU A 50 2.43 16.32 -1.21
C LEU A 50 1.27 15.78 -0.37
N GLY A 51 0.23 16.61 -0.15
CA GLY A 51 -1.05 16.15 0.39
C GLY A 51 -1.03 15.65 1.83
N ASN A 52 -0.21 16.24 2.71
CA ASN A 52 -0.06 15.94 4.15
C ASN A 52 0.99 14.89 4.53
N GLY A 53 1.76 14.37 3.56
CA GLY A 53 3.01 13.68 3.84
C GLY A 53 2.88 12.21 4.23
N VAL A 54 1.88 11.81 5.03
CA VAL A 54 1.56 10.40 5.27
C VAL A 54 0.10 10.13 4.92
N PHE A 55 -0.14 9.00 4.27
CA PHE A 55 -1.46 8.46 3.98
C PHE A 55 -1.60 7.09 4.62
N ARG A 56 -2.80 6.76 5.12
CA ARG A 56 -3.13 5.49 5.75
C ARG A 56 -4.29 4.84 5.02
N SER A 57 -4.17 3.54 4.79
CA SER A 57 -5.24 2.65 4.37
C SER A 57 -5.42 1.57 5.43
N SER A 58 -6.67 1.28 5.78
CA SER A 58 -7.04 0.16 6.67
C SER A 58 -7.84 -0.92 5.93
N ASP A 59 -7.85 -0.86 4.60
CA ASP A 59 -8.61 -1.71 3.70
C ASP A 59 -7.73 -2.20 2.54
N ASN A 60 -6.48 -2.56 2.84
CA ASN A 60 -5.51 -3.13 1.90
C ASN A 60 -5.21 -2.27 0.66
N GLY A 61 -5.36 -0.95 0.77
CA GLY A 61 -5.07 0.01 -0.30
C GLY A 61 -6.26 0.38 -1.18
N ASP A 62 -7.47 -0.10 -0.86
CA ASP A 62 -8.69 0.25 -1.58
C ASP A 62 -9.06 1.73 -1.37
N THR A 63 -8.89 2.24 -0.15
CA THR A 63 -9.06 3.66 0.18
C THR A 63 -7.92 4.22 1.02
N TRP A 64 -7.64 5.51 0.86
CA TRP A 64 -6.53 6.20 1.53
C TRP A 64 -7.02 7.49 2.19
N THR A 65 -6.61 7.69 3.44
CA THR A 65 -6.88 8.91 4.22
C THR A 65 -5.58 9.56 4.61
N SER A 66 -5.50 10.89 4.58
CA SER A 66 -4.31 11.61 5.04
C SER A 66 -4.14 11.44 6.56
N SER A 67 -2.93 11.11 6.99
CA SER A 67 -2.56 10.74 8.36
C SER A 67 -1.55 11.78 8.90
N GLY A 68 -2.03 12.71 9.72
CA GLY A 68 -1.21 13.77 10.33
C GLY A 68 -0.85 14.93 9.40
N SER A 69 -0.95 16.16 9.91
CA SER A 69 -1.03 17.39 9.13
C SER A 69 0.14 18.36 9.38
N SER A 70 1.37 18.01 9.02
CA SER A 70 2.42 19.03 8.94
C SER A 70 2.55 19.65 7.55
N GLY A 71 1.91 19.08 6.53
CA GLY A 71 2.14 19.44 5.13
C GLY A 71 3.58 19.19 4.68
N ALA A 72 4.38 18.50 5.49
CA ALA A 72 5.78 18.24 5.21
C ALA A 72 5.92 17.03 4.29
N SER A 73 6.86 17.12 3.35
CA SER A 73 7.29 15.98 2.55
C SER A 73 7.95 14.94 3.46
N VAL A 74 7.34 13.76 3.54
CA VAL A 74 7.87 12.61 4.29
C VAL A 74 8.66 11.74 3.33
N LEU A 75 9.86 11.36 3.77
CA LEU A 75 10.86 10.68 2.94
C LEU A 75 11.05 9.23 3.37
N SER A 76 10.75 8.89 4.62
CA SER A 76 10.92 7.55 5.17
C SER A 76 9.90 7.25 6.26
N LEU A 77 9.57 5.97 6.40
CA LEU A 77 8.74 5.42 7.47
C LEU A 77 9.45 4.22 8.10
N ALA A 78 9.27 4.04 9.40
CA ALA A 78 9.68 2.84 10.13
C ALA A 78 8.66 2.52 11.23
N VAL A 79 8.53 1.24 11.56
CA VAL A 79 7.72 0.73 12.67
C VAL A 79 8.60 -0.15 13.55
N ASN A 80 8.44 -0.05 14.87
CA ASN A 80 9.15 -0.91 15.82
C ASN A 80 8.26 -2.09 16.27
N SER A 81 8.79 -2.98 17.11
CA SER A 81 8.08 -4.18 17.56
C SER A 81 6.87 -3.92 18.48
N VAL A 82 6.64 -2.68 18.89
CA VAL A 82 5.47 -2.28 19.72
C VAL A 82 4.56 -1.31 18.96
N GLU A 83 4.62 -1.31 17.63
CA GLU A 83 3.79 -0.50 16.72
C GLU A 83 3.94 1.02 16.89
N HIS A 84 5.06 1.49 17.46
CA HIS A 84 5.40 2.91 17.37
C HIS A 84 6.01 3.20 16.00
N LEU A 85 5.48 4.24 15.36
CA LEU A 85 5.90 4.67 14.04
C LEU A 85 6.86 5.86 14.12
N LEU A 86 7.83 5.88 13.21
CA LEU A 86 8.72 7.00 12.95
C LEU A 86 8.56 7.44 11.51
N ALA A 87 8.48 8.76 11.30
CA ALA A 87 8.49 9.37 9.98
C ALA A 87 9.67 10.35 9.87
N GLY A 88 10.54 10.13 8.89
CA GLY A 88 11.60 11.07 8.54
C GLY A 88 11.08 12.09 7.54
N TYR A 89 11.16 13.37 7.87
CA TYR A 89 10.77 14.47 6.98
C TYR A 89 11.89 15.50 6.87
N ARG A 90 11.77 16.44 5.92
CA ARG A 90 12.82 17.45 5.63
C ARG A 90 13.25 18.31 6.84
N GLY A 91 12.45 18.36 7.91
CA GLY A 91 12.73 19.16 9.10
C GLY A 91 12.97 18.37 10.38
N GLY A 92 13.09 17.03 10.32
CA GLY A 92 13.36 16.22 11.49
C GLY A 92 12.65 14.86 11.50
N LEU A 93 12.27 14.42 12.70
CA LEU A 93 11.54 13.18 12.93
C LEU A 93 10.17 13.49 13.52
N ALA A 94 9.18 12.71 13.09
CA ALA A 94 7.88 12.65 13.73
C ALA A 94 7.64 11.25 14.28
N ARG A 95 6.87 11.16 15.36
CA ARG A 95 6.49 9.89 15.99
C ARG A 95 4.99 9.75 16.09
N SER A 96 4.51 8.52 15.94
CA SER A 96 3.13 8.14 16.26
C SER A 96 3.15 6.94 17.19
N ALA A 97 2.28 6.96 18.21
CA ALA A 97 2.06 5.85 19.14
C ALA A 97 0.65 5.25 19.00
N ASP A 98 -0.09 5.69 17.98
CA ASP A 98 -1.49 5.34 17.73
C ASP A 98 -1.70 4.87 16.28
N ASN A 99 -0.76 4.07 15.77
CA ASN A 99 -0.79 3.48 14.42
C ASN A 99 -0.95 4.51 13.29
N GLY A 100 -0.37 5.69 13.47
CA GLY A 100 -0.39 6.77 12.50
C GLY A 100 -1.73 7.49 12.45
N VAL A 101 -2.53 7.46 13.52
CA VAL A 101 -3.71 8.34 13.60
C VAL A 101 -3.26 9.78 13.88
N THR A 102 -2.31 9.96 14.80
CA THR A 102 -1.71 11.26 15.12
C THR A 102 -0.18 11.20 15.10
N TRP A 103 0.44 12.35 14.81
CA TRP A 103 1.90 12.49 14.71
C TRP A 103 2.39 13.64 15.55
N THR A 104 3.39 13.38 16.39
CA THR A 104 4.13 14.39 17.16
C THR A 104 5.43 14.71 16.44
N PHE A 105 5.58 15.95 15.97
CA PHE A 105 6.78 16.44 15.30
C PHE A 105 7.77 16.97 16.34
N THR A 106 9.01 16.48 16.30
CA THR A 106 10.08 16.99 17.16
C THR A 106 11.01 17.87 16.33
N SER A 107 11.13 19.14 16.72
CA SER A 107 12.13 20.09 16.21
C SER A 107 13.40 20.08 17.06
#